data_AF-A0A142WYW3-F1
#
_entry.id   AF-A0A142WYW3-F1
#
_cell.length_a   1.000
_cell.length_b   1.000
_cell.length_c   1.000
_cell.angle_alpha   90.00
_cell.angle_beta   90.00
_cell.angle_gamma   90.00
#
_symmetry.space_group_name_H-M   'P 1'
#
loop_
_entity.id
_entity.type
_entity.pdbx_description
1 polymer ?
#
loop_
_entity_poly.entity_id
_entity_poly.type
_entity_poly.pdbx_seq_one_letter_code
_entity_poly.pdbx_strand_id
1 'polypeptide(L)' 'MSFTWYLFPLSAAISLVWTASRYESEAVIIRRSIALTFKILAVMAVILAVLYVLSFRL' A
#
# COMPACT_ATOMS: atom_id res chain seq x y z
N MET A 1 -8.39 8.13 17.77
CA MET A 1 -7.54 7.90 16.58
C MET A 1 -8.03 6.65 15.87
N SER A 2 -8.48 6.76 14.62
CA SER A 2 -8.98 5.60 13.85
C SER A 2 -7.83 4.77 13.29
N PHE A 3 -7.96 3.44 13.37
CA PHE A 3 -6.95 2.48 12.91
C PHE A 3 -6.54 2.67 11.44
N THR A 4 -7.45 3.17 10.61
CA THR A 4 -7.23 3.49 9.18
C THR A 4 -6.04 4.44 8.95
N TRP A 5 -5.74 5.33 9.90
CA TRP A 5 -4.61 6.25 9.78
C TRP A 5 -3.25 5.53 9.77
N TYR A 6 -3.17 4.33 10.35
CA TYR A 6 -1.95 3.53 10.36
C TYR A 6 -1.69 2.78 9.04
N LEU A 7 -2.68 2.66 8.14
CA LEU A 7 -2.50 1.97 6.86
C LEU A 7 -1.45 2.65 5.98
N PHE A 8 -1.38 3.98 6.02
CA PHE A 8 -0.41 4.75 5.24
C PHE A 8 1.03 4.55 5.73
N PRO A 9 1.39 4.82 7.00
CA PRO A 9 2.75 4.58 7.48
C PRO A 9 3.15 3.10 7.42
N LEU A 10 2.21 2.18 7.65
CA LEU A 10 2.48 0.74 7.57
C LEU A 10 2.83 0.30 6.15
N SER A 11 2.02 0.68 5.15
CA SER A 11 2.28 0.33 3.75
C SER A 11 3.56 0.97 3.22
N ALA A 12 3.88 2.20 3.65
CA ALA A 12 5.14 2.86 3.34
C ALA A 12 6.35 2.11 3.94
N ALA A 13 6.28 1.74 5.22
CA ALA A 13 7.36 1.02 5.90
C ALA A 13 7.63 -0.35 5.26
N ILE A 14 6.58 -1.15 5.01
CA ILE A 14 6.71 -2.46 4.38
C ILE A 14 7.31 -2.33 2.97
N SER A 15 6.84 -1.34 2.19
CA SER A 15 7.33 -1.11 0.84
C SER A 15 8.79 -0.68 0.80
N LEU A 16 9.20 0.15 1.77
CA LEU A 16 10.57 0.61 1.90
C LEU A 16 11.49 -0.55 2.29
N VAL A 17 11.12 -1.32 3.33
CA VAL A 17 11.91 -2.49 3.79
C VAL A 17 12.04 -3.52 2.67
N TRP A 18 10.95 -3.86 2.00
CA TRP A 18 10.99 -4.81 0.88
C TRP A 18 11.93 -4.37 -0.25
N THR A 19 11.87 -3.09 -0.60
CA THR A 19 12.67 -2.57 -1.71
C THR A 19 14.14 -2.39 -1.31
N ALA A 20 14.41 -1.96 -0.09
CA ALA A 20 15.76 -1.81 0.46
C ALA A 20 16.49 -3.15 0.59
N SER A 21 15.77 -4.23 0.89
CA SER A 21 16.35 -5.58 0.93
C SER A 21 16.74 -6.13 -0.45
N ARG A 22 16.33 -5.50 -1.56
CA ARG A 22 16.48 -6.06 -2.90
C ARG A 22 17.27 -5.21 -3.89
N TYR A 23 17.41 -3.92 -3.63
CA TYR A 23 18.10 -2.98 -4.51
C TYR A 23 19.15 -2.22 -3.70
N GLU A 24 20.30 -1.97 -4.31
CA GLU A 24 21.41 -1.24 -3.67
C GLU A 24 21.38 0.26 -3.95
N SER A 25 20.73 0.67 -5.05
CA SER A 25 20.64 2.08 -5.45
C SER A 25 19.50 2.78 -4.69
N GLU A 26 19.85 3.80 -3.89
CA GLU A 26 18.91 4.62 -3.12
C GLU A 26 17.78 5.21 -3.97
N ALA A 27 18.12 5.73 -5.17
CA ALA A 27 17.13 6.29 -6.09
C ALA A 27 16.11 5.23 -6.56
N VAL A 28 16.58 3.99 -6.78
CA VAL A 28 15.70 2.87 -7.15
C VAL A 28 14.84 2.44 -5.96
N ILE A 29 15.42 2.42 -4.75
CA ILE A 29 14.71 2.07 -3.52
C ILE A 29 13.53 3.01 -3.29
N ILE A 30 13.77 4.33 -3.33
CA ILE A 30 12.72 5.32 -3.09
C ILE A 30 11.63 5.25 -4.16
N ARG A 31 12.02 5.23 -5.44
CA ARG A 31 11.03 5.21 -6.54
C ARG A 31 10.16 3.95 -6.50
N ARG A 32 10.75 2.78 -6.27
CA ARG A 32 10.01 1.52 -6.25
C ARG A 32 9.19 1.35 -4.97
N SER A 33 9.69 1.78 -3.81
CA SER A 33 8.93 1.74 -2.56
C SER A 33 7.69 2.65 -2.62
N ILE A 34 7.81 3.85 -3.18
CA ILE A 34 6.66 4.74 -3.42
C ILE A 34 5.66 4.06 -4.36
N ALA A 35 6.12 3.53 -5.48
CA ALA A 35 5.25 2.83 -6.43
C ALA A 35 4.55 1.61 -5.80
N LEU A 36 5.24 0.85 -4.94
CA LEU A 36 4.67 -0.29 -4.24
C LEU A 36 3.63 0.15 -3.20
N THR A 37 3.90 1.23 -2.47
CA THR A 37 2.98 1.80 -1.47
C THR A 37 1.65 2.17 -2.13
N PHE A 38 1.69 2.91 -3.23
CA PHE A 38 0.48 3.27 -3.97
C PHE A 38 -0.24 2.06 -4.59
N LYS A 39 0.50 1.04 -5.04
CA LYS A 39 -0.12 -0.21 -5.53
C LYS A 39 -0.88 -0.93 -4.42
N ILE A 40 -0.30 -1.05 -3.22
CA ILE A 40 -0.95 -1.69 -2.08
C ILE A 40 -2.23 -0.94 -1.70
N LEU A 41 -2.14 0.39 -1.58
CA LEU A 41 -3.30 1.23 -1.24
C LEU A 41 -4.39 1.16 -2.31
N ALA A 42 -4.03 1.19 -3.60
CA ALA A 42 -4.97 1.05 -4.70
C ALA A 42 -5.69 -0.31 -4.67
N VAL A 43 -4.95 -1.40 -4.48
CA VAL A 43 -5.54 -2.75 -4.39
C VAL A 43 -6.49 -2.85 -3.18
N MET A 44 -6.08 -2.34 -2.02
CA MET A 44 -6.95 -2.30 -0.83
C MET A 44 -8.22 -1.48 -1.07
N ALA A 45 -8.11 -0.32 -1.73
CA ALA A 45 -9.26 0.51 -2.08
C ALA A 45 -10.21 -0.19 -3.06
N VAL A 46 -9.68 -0.89 -4.06
CA VAL A 46 -10.47 -1.69 -5.01
C VAL A 46 -11.20 -2.82 -4.30
N ILE A 47 -10.52 -3.58 -3.44
CA ILE A 47 -11.15 -4.64 -2.65
C ILE A 47 -12.27 -4.07 -1.77
N LEU A 48 -12.02 -2.95 -1.09
CA LEU A 48 -13.02 -2.28 -0.26
C LEU A 48 -14.22 -1.84 -1.10
N ALA A 49 -13.99 -1.25 -2.28
CA ALA A 49 -15.05 -0.84 -3.19
C ALA A 49 -15.89 -2.03 -3.67
N VAL A 50 -15.25 -3.15 -4.02
CA VAL A 50 -15.93 -4.38 -4.39
C VAL A 50 -16.78 -4.89 -3.22
N LEU A 51 -16.21 -5.00 -2.02
CA LEU A 51 -16.95 -5.43 -0.82
C LEU A 51 -18.12 -4.51 -0.50
N TYR A 52 -17.94 -3.20 -0.66
CA TYR A 52 -18.99 -2.21 -0.46
C TYR A 52 -20.14 -2.38 -1.45
N VAL A 53 -19.83 -2.55 -2.74
CA VAL A 53 -20.83 -2.85 -3.78
C VAL A 53 -21.56 -4.16 -3.47
N LEU A 54 -20.84 -5.22 -3.07
CA LEU A 54 -21.44 -6.48 -2.67
C LEU A 54 -22.32 -6.34 -1.41
N SER A 55 -22.02 -5.40 -0.51
CA SER A 55 -22.81 -5.18 0.71
C SER A 55 -24.19 -4.57 0.45
N PHE A 56 -24.43 -3.95 -0.72
CA PHE A 56 -25.71 -3.34 -1.07
C PHE A 56 -26.83 -4.33 -1.41
N ARG A 57 -26.70 -5.58 -0.97
CA ARG A 57 -27.56 -6.71 -1.35
C ARG A 57 -27.53 -6.93 -2.86
N LEU A 58 -26.56 -7.72 -3.30
CA LEU A 58 -26.95 -8.86 -4.13
C LEU A 58 -27.66 -9.89 -3.22
#